data_AF-A0A8E0QZF1-F1
#
_entry.id   AF-A0A8E0QZF1-F1
#
_cell.length_a   1.000
_cell.length_b   1.000
_cell.length_c   1.000
_cell.angle_alpha   90.00
_cell.angle_beta   90.00
_cell.angle_gamma   90.00
#
_symmetry.space_group_name_H-M   'P 1'
#
loop_
_entity.id
_entity.type
_entity.pdbx_description
1 polymer ?
#
loop_
_entity_poly.entity_id
_entity_poly.type
_entity_poly.pdbx_seq_one_letter_code
_entity_poly.pdbx_strand_id
1 'polypeptide(L)'
;MPAARWNPNTLLQIDEGSGLGMFCVGLERSNYDSRCRMVLWEDRYNAICCLLDDISMKLPQQVTKVELRRLARLGLCQVHGYQRKEVVAKWEDILGCIEGISGTYEHQREEITQDLKKLQKEVDECRSLLLVKEDCKDDLSVVLRRHLKRNARLKKELVESQATCARLQKDFARLKGQKEETFRLSAENSHLSDLLKSAEGEQERYKSQETNLTAECEKLRKQNAALQADINSAKDHYKDLQDREQSATMELMAMTSQLHEAQSLNLGLENDKKTLQSEIDILKREVEELNDKNTSVSSQLASAAASLKTVTEKLCAAHKENMGFRDELITATREMMELRNKVRQLSTPVWYRVIRWIKKKLSGLGHLRSPGKEVSDAEEGVALAPTASGRDAGLA
;
A
#
# COMPACT_ATOMS: atom_id res chain seq x y z
N MET A 1 -34.53 -46.03 -80.39
CA MET A 1 -35.25 -44.76 -80.18
C MET A 1 -34.88 -43.80 -81.30
N PRO A 2 -35.67 -42.74 -81.58
CA PRO A 2 -35.25 -41.66 -82.47
C PRO A 2 -33.99 -40.98 -81.92
N ALA A 3 -33.14 -40.44 -82.80
CA ALA A 3 -32.03 -39.59 -82.38
C ALA A 3 -32.52 -38.18 -82.06
N ALA A 4 -32.06 -37.61 -80.95
CA ALA A 4 -32.32 -36.22 -80.58
C ALA A 4 -31.79 -35.26 -81.67
N ARG A 5 -32.54 -34.20 -81.98
CA ARG A 5 -32.18 -33.24 -83.04
C ARG A 5 -31.13 -32.22 -82.60
N TRP A 6 -31.07 -31.94 -81.30
CA TRP A 6 -30.14 -31.02 -80.63
C TRP A 6 -30.06 -31.39 -79.15
N ASN A 7 -29.09 -30.84 -78.43
CA ASN A 7 -28.92 -31.04 -76.99
C ASN A 7 -29.44 -29.81 -76.21
N PRO A 8 -30.69 -29.83 -75.69
CA PRO A 8 -31.23 -28.71 -74.93
C PRO A 8 -30.56 -28.52 -73.57
N ASN A 9 -29.98 -29.58 -72.97
CA ASN A 9 -29.27 -29.47 -71.70
C ASN A 9 -28.06 -28.54 -71.83
N THR A 10 -27.22 -28.78 -72.84
CA THR A 10 -26.06 -27.93 -73.14
C THR A 10 -26.48 -26.55 -73.65
N LEU A 11 -27.43 -26.46 -74.57
CA LEU A 11 -27.78 -25.20 -75.24
C LEU A 11 -28.46 -24.20 -74.31
N LEU A 12 -29.31 -24.68 -73.39
CA LEU A 12 -29.99 -23.85 -72.39
C LEU A 12 -29.18 -23.72 -71.08
N GLN A 13 -27.94 -24.25 -71.04
CA GLN A 13 -27.02 -24.17 -69.90
C GLN A 13 -27.57 -24.82 -68.61
N ILE A 14 -28.31 -25.92 -68.76
CA ILE A 14 -29.10 -26.54 -67.69
C ILE A 14 -28.27 -27.47 -66.80
N ASP A 15 -27.10 -27.92 -67.25
CA ASP A 15 -26.11 -28.66 -66.46
C ASP A 15 -24.73 -28.01 -66.60
N GLU A 16 -23.91 -28.14 -65.56
CA GLU A 16 -22.49 -27.72 -65.54
C GLU A 16 -21.54 -28.90 -65.83
N GLY A 17 -22.08 -30.12 -66.03
CA GLY A 17 -21.31 -31.31 -66.42
C GLY A 17 -20.61 -32.00 -65.24
N SER A 18 -21.06 -31.75 -64.01
CA SER A 18 -20.41 -32.24 -62.78
C SER A 18 -20.62 -33.74 -62.51
N GLY A 19 -21.63 -34.35 -63.14
CA GLY A 19 -22.04 -35.75 -62.90
C GLY A 19 -22.72 -36.02 -61.55
N LEU A 20 -22.77 -35.04 -60.63
CA LEU A 20 -23.28 -35.16 -59.26
C LEU A 20 -24.76 -34.75 -59.13
N GLY A 21 -25.54 -34.93 -60.21
CA GLY A 21 -26.91 -34.44 -60.34
C GLY A 21 -26.99 -32.97 -60.75
N MET A 22 -28.21 -32.46 -60.91
CA MET A 22 -28.46 -31.12 -61.44
C MET A 22 -28.56 -30.04 -60.36
N PHE A 23 -27.79 -28.97 -60.53
CA PHE A 23 -27.90 -27.75 -59.72
C PHE A 23 -29.04 -26.83 -60.17
N CYS A 24 -29.56 -26.05 -59.22
CA CYS A 24 -30.51 -24.97 -59.46
C CYS A 24 -30.07 -24.06 -60.64
N VAL A 25 -30.98 -23.72 -61.55
CA VAL A 25 -30.71 -22.81 -62.70
C VAL A 25 -30.77 -21.32 -62.33
N GLY A 26 -31.02 -21.01 -61.06
CA GLY A 26 -31.07 -19.64 -60.53
C GLY A 26 -29.68 -19.11 -60.16
N LEU A 27 -29.55 -17.79 -60.15
CA LEU A 27 -28.31 -17.07 -59.89
C LEU A 27 -28.31 -16.46 -58.48
N GLU A 28 -27.21 -16.61 -57.76
CA GLU A 28 -27.04 -16.09 -56.42
C GLU A 28 -26.48 -14.66 -56.47
N ARG A 29 -27.39 -13.66 -56.38
CA ARG A 29 -27.04 -12.23 -56.50
C ARG A 29 -26.06 -11.73 -55.42
N SER A 30 -26.03 -12.41 -54.26
CA SER A 30 -25.05 -12.18 -53.19
C SER A 30 -23.63 -12.66 -53.53
N ASN A 31 -23.46 -13.44 -54.59
CA ASN A 31 -22.22 -14.09 -54.99
C ASN A 31 -21.97 -13.90 -56.49
N TYR A 32 -21.89 -12.64 -56.94
CA TYR A 32 -21.53 -12.23 -58.31
C TYR A 32 -22.37 -12.89 -59.42
N ASP A 33 -23.67 -13.08 -59.19
CA ASP A 33 -24.61 -13.77 -60.10
C ASP A 33 -24.14 -15.19 -60.52
N SER A 34 -23.33 -15.84 -59.68
CA SER A 34 -22.91 -17.23 -59.88
C SER A 34 -24.09 -18.21 -59.72
N ARG A 35 -23.97 -19.39 -60.32
CA ARG A 35 -25.04 -20.39 -60.28
C ARG A 35 -25.25 -20.93 -58.85
N CYS A 36 -26.51 -20.98 -58.43
CA CYS A 36 -26.89 -21.51 -57.12
C CYS A 36 -26.55 -23.00 -56.99
N ARG A 37 -25.65 -23.33 -56.05
CA ARG A 37 -25.13 -24.69 -55.79
C ARG A 37 -26.13 -25.64 -55.12
N MET A 38 -27.40 -25.28 -55.01
CA MET A 38 -28.44 -26.17 -54.46
C MET A 38 -28.75 -27.29 -55.45
N VAL A 39 -28.41 -28.52 -55.09
CA VAL A 39 -28.78 -29.74 -55.83
C VAL A 39 -30.31 -29.91 -55.83
N LEU A 40 -30.87 -30.28 -56.98
CA LEU A 40 -32.29 -30.59 -57.12
C LEU A 40 -32.56 -32.06 -56.75
N TRP A 41 -33.72 -32.30 -56.14
CA TRP A 41 -34.13 -33.64 -55.71
C TRP A 41 -34.34 -34.55 -56.93
N GLU A 42 -34.09 -35.85 -56.76
CA GLU A 42 -34.06 -36.84 -57.85
C GLU A 42 -35.35 -36.86 -58.68
N ASP A 43 -36.53 -36.81 -58.06
CA ASP A 43 -37.82 -36.70 -58.74
C ASP A 43 -37.91 -35.49 -59.69
N ARG A 44 -37.33 -34.35 -59.27
CA ARG A 44 -37.30 -33.13 -60.10
C ARG A 44 -36.29 -33.27 -61.23
N TYR A 45 -35.13 -33.86 -60.96
CA TYR A 45 -34.11 -34.12 -61.97
C TYR A 45 -34.65 -35.04 -63.07
N ASN A 46 -35.26 -36.17 -62.70
CA ASN A 46 -35.92 -37.10 -63.62
C ASN A 46 -37.03 -36.40 -64.43
N ALA A 47 -37.88 -35.59 -63.78
CA ALA A 47 -38.91 -34.80 -64.46
C ALA A 47 -38.36 -33.69 -65.38
N ILE A 48 -37.11 -33.25 -65.18
CA ILE A 48 -36.39 -32.33 -66.07
C ILE A 48 -35.82 -33.11 -67.25
N CYS A 49 -35.17 -34.25 -67.03
CA CYS A 49 -34.63 -35.10 -68.10
C CYS A 49 -35.70 -35.48 -69.11
N CYS A 50 -36.85 -36.02 -68.67
CA CYS A 50 -37.94 -36.36 -69.60
C CYS A 50 -38.47 -35.15 -70.39
N LEU A 51 -38.51 -33.96 -69.76
CA LEU A 51 -38.93 -32.72 -70.45
C LEU A 51 -37.86 -32.21 -71.43
N LEU A 52 -36.58 -32.46 -71.16
CA LEU A 52 -35.49 -32.17 -72.09
C LEU A 52 -35.49 -33.15 -73.28
N ASP A 53 -35.81 -34.42 -73.05
CA ASP A 53 -35.99 -35.41 -74.12
C ASP A 53 -37.14 -35.00 -75.06
N ASP A 54 -38.31 -34.64 -74.51
CA ASP A 54 -39.46 -34.09 -75.25
C ASP A 54 -39.08 -32.86 -76.10
N ILE A 55 -38.28 -31.95 -75.53
CA ILE A 55 -37.79 -30.73 -76.19
C ILE A 55 -36.77 -31.07 -77.30
N SER A 56 -35.89 -32.05 -77.08
CA SER A 56 -34.82 -32.44 -78.02
C SER A 56 -35.34 -33.03 -79.35
N MET A 57 -36.58 -33.52 -79.36
CA MET A 57 -37.24 -34.07 -80.54
C MET A 57 -37.87 -32.99 -81.44
N LYS A 58 -38.05 -31.77 -80.92
CA LYS A 58 -38.57 -30.59 -81.63
C LYS A 58 -37.44 -29.79 -82.26
N LEU A 59 -37.73 -28.85 -83.15
CA LEU A 59 -36.77 -27.80 -83.50
C LEU A 59 -36.72 -26.73 -82.39
N PRO A 60 -35.60 -26.00 -82.21
CA PRO A 60 -35.50 -24.91 -81.23
C PRO A 60 -36.64 -23.87 -81.35
N GLN A 61 -37.03 -23.53 -82.58
CA GLN A 61 -38.16 -22.65 -82.94
C GLN A 61 -39.53 -23.14 -82.42
N GLN A 62 -39.67 -24.45 -82.19
CA GLN A 62 -40.93 -25.11 -81.86
C GLN A 62 -41.10 -25.35 -80.34
N VAL A 63 -40.14 -24.90 -79.52
CA VAL A 63 -40.20 -25.02 -78.06
C VAL A 63 -41.10 -23.92 -77.49
N THR A 64 -42.19 -24.30 -76.82
CA THR A 64 -43.15 -23.31 -76.34
C THR A 64 -42.69 -22.62 -75.05
N LYS A 65 -43.10 -21.35 -74.88
CA LYS A 65 -42.99 -20.61 -73.62
C LYS A 65 -43.60 -21.36 -72.42
N VAL A 66 -44.55 -22.27 -72.65
CA VAL A 66 -45.15 -23.13 -71.60
C VAL A 66 -44.16 -24.19 -71.12
N GLU A 67 -43.42 -24.82 -72.04
CA GLU A 67 -42.40 -25.82 -71.73
C GLU A 67 -41.21 -25.19 -71.01
N LEU A 68 -40.70 -24.05 -71.49
CA LEU A 68 -39.67 -23.28 -70.78
C LEU A 68 -40.12 -22.88 -69.37
N ARG A 69 -41.37 -22.42 -69.21
CA ARG A 69 -41.96 -22.12 -67.89
C ARG A 69 -42.13 -23.36 -67.00
N ARG A 70 -42.28 -24.57 -67.55
CA ARG A 70 -42.35 -25.84 -66.79
C ARG A 70 -40.94 -26.25 -66.36
N LEU A 71 -39.99 -26.22 -67.28
CA LEU A 71 -38.56 -26.50 -67.08
C LEU A 71 -37.95 -25.60 -66.00
N ALA A 72 -38.17 -24.29 -66.06
CA ALA A 72 -37.71 -23.34 -65.04
C ALA A 72 -38.40 -23.54 -63.68
N ARG A 73 -39.65 -24.04 -63.64
CA ARG A 73 -40.33 -24.35 -62.35
C ARG A 73 -39.70 -25.55 -61.64
N LEU A 74 -39.26 -26.55 -62.41
CA LEU A 74 -38.60 -27.74 -61.86
C LEU A 74 -37.14 -27.41 -61.48
N GLY A 75 -36.44 -26.71 -62.37
CA GLY A 75 -35.02 -26.36 -62.27
C GLY A 75 -34.65 -25.33 -61.19
N LEU A 76 -35.63 -24.66 -60.56
CA LEU A 76 -35.39 -23.68 -59.50
C LEU A 76 -35.64 -24.28 -58.11
N CYS A 77 -34.71 -24.06 -57.19
CA CYS A 77 -34.90 -24.33 -55.77
C CYS A 77 -35.93 -23.36 -55.16
N GLN A 78 -36.41 -23.64 -53.95
CA GLN A 78 -37.47 -22.84 -53.30
C GLN A 78 -37.08 -21.36 -53.17
N VAL A 79 -35.83 -21.07 -52.78
CA VAL A 79 -35.29 -19.71 -52.61
C VAL A 79 -35.31 -18.92 -53.92
N HIS A 80 -34.94 -19.54 -55.04
CA HIS A 80 -34.82 -18.87 -56.34
C HIS A 80 -36.10 -18.92 -57.20
N GLY A 81 -37.23 -19.39 -56.66
CA GLY A 81 -38.49 -19.51 -57.41
C GLY A 81 -39.00 -18.20 -58.03
N TYR A 82 -38.59 -17.03 -57.51
CA TYR A 82 -38.92 -15.72 -58.07
C TYR A 82 -38.24 -15.46 -59.43
N GLN A 83 -37.06 -16.04 -59.68
CA GLN A 83 -36.26 -15.85 -60.90
C GLN A 83 -36.85 -16.57 -62.13
N ARG A 84 -37.96 -17.31 -61.98
CA ARG A 84 -38.60 -18.08 -63.05
C ARG A 84 -38.93 -17.25 -64.30
N LYS A 85 -39.18 -15.94 -64.17
CA LYS A 85 -39.36 -15.04 -65.32
C LYS A 85 -38.04 -14.75 -66.04
N GLU A 86 -36.98 -14.50 -65.28
CA GLU A 86 -35.65 -14.11 -65.76
C GLU A 86 -34.97 -15.28 -66.48
N VAL A 87 -35.02 -16.48 -65.89
CA VAL A 87 -34.52 -17.73 -66.50
C VAL A 87 -35.23 -18.05 -67.82
N VAL A 88 -36.57 -17.93 -67.85
CA VAL A 88 -37.34 -18.15 -69.10
C VAL A 88 -36.99 -17.10 -70.15
N ALA A 89 -36.87 -15.82 -69.79
CA ALA A 89 -36.47 -14.78 -70.73
C ALA A 89 -35.07 -15.04 -71.34
N LYS A 90 -34.10 -15.47 -70.53
CA LYS A 90 -32.76 -15.88 -71.01
C LYS A 90 -32.83 -17.04 -72.00
N TRP A 91 -33.68 -18.05 -71.76
CA TRP A 91 -33.86 -19.17 -72.68
C TRP A 91 -34.59 -18.77 -73.97
N GLU A 92 -35.57 -17.86 -73.89
CA GLU A 92 -36.26 -17.32 -75.06
C GLU A 92 -35.31 -16.48 -75.94
N ASP A 93 -34.41 -15.71 -75.34
CA ASP A 93 -33.37 -14.95 -76.04
C ASP A 93 -32.36 -15.87 -76.76
N ILE A 94 -31.89 -16.93 -76.10
CA ILE A 94 -31.02 -17.95 -76.71
C ILE A 94 -31.70 -18.63 -77.90
N LEU A 95 -32.98 -19.01 -77.76
CA LEU A 95 -33.73 -19.68 -78.83
C LEU A 95 -34.03 -18.71 -79.99
N GLY A 96 -34.38 -17.45 -79.70
CA GLY A 96 -34.61 -16.41 -80.71
C GLY A 96 -33.35 -16.05 -81.51
N CYS A 97 -32.18 -16.00 -80.87
CA CYS A 97 -30.89 -15.86 -81.56
C CYS A 97 -30.67 -17.00 -82.58
N ILE A 98 -31.05 -18.22 -82.21
CA ILE A 98 -30.85 -19.42 -83.04
C ILE A 98 -31.91 -19.51 -84.14
N GLU A 99 -33.13 -19.06 -83.89
CA GLU A 99 -34.15 -18.85 -84.93
C GLU A 99 -33.68 -17.83 -85.98
N GLY A 100 -33.08 -16.72 -85.57
CA GLY A 100 -32.48 -15.74 -86.49
C GLY A 100 -31.32 -16.31 -87.33
N ILE A 101 -30.43 -17.11 -86.73
CA ILE A 101 -29.34 -17.79 -87.43
C ILE A 101 -29.89 -18.86 -88.41
N SER A 102 -30.90 -19.64 -87.99
CA SER A 102 -31.55 -20.63 -88.84
C SER A 102 -32.26 -19.97 -90.02
N GLY A 103 -33.08 -18.94 -89.78
CA GLY A 103 -33.83 -18.26 -90.83
C GLY A 103 -32.92 -17.56 -91.84
N THR A 104 -31.82 -16.94 -91.41
CA THR A 104 -30.83 -16.36 -92.34
C THR A 104 -30.08 -17.42 -93.14
N TYR A 105 -29.71 -18.55 -92.54
CA TYR A 105 -29.11 -19.67 -93.25
C TYR A 105 -30.08 -20.31 -94.25
N GLU A 106 -31.34 -20.51 -93.88
CA GLU A 106 -32.35 -21.12 -94.75
C GLU A 106 -32.73 -20.20 -95.91
N HIS A 107 -32.84 -18.90 -95.66
CA HIS A 107 -33.04 -17.91 -96.74
C HIS A 107 -31.86 -17.91 -97.73
N GLN A 108 -30.61 -17.93 -97.25
CA GLN A 108 -29.42 -18.06 -98.11
C GLN A 108 -29.40 -19.39 -98.88
N ARG A 109 -29.77 -20.50 -98.23
CA ARG A 109 -29.88 -21.83 -98.86
C ARG A 109 -30.93 -21.82 -99.98
N GLU A 110 -32.06 -21.14 -99.76
CA GLU A 110 -33.11 -20.98 -100.78
C GLU A 110 -32.70 -20.06 -101.92
N GLU A 111 -32.05 -18.92 -101.64
CA GLU A 111 -31.48 -18.03 -102.66
C GLU A 111 -30.49 -18.81 -103.55
N ILE A 112 -29.51 -19.51 -102.94
CA ILE A 112 -28.56 -20.39 -103.65
C ILE A 112 -29.29 -21.46 -104.47
N THR A 113 -30.36 -22.06 -103.93
CA THR A 113 -31.14 -23.09 -104.65
C THR A 113 -31.90 -22.51 -105.84
N GLN A 114 -32.44 -21.30 -105.74
CA GLN A 114 -33.06 -20.58 -106.87
C GLN A 114 -32.00 -20.20 -107.91
N ASP A 115 -30.82 -19.75 -107.47
CA ASP A 115 -29.73 -19.34 -108.34
C ASP A 115 -29.12 -20.52 -109.11
N LEU A 116 -29.00 -21.69 -108.47
CA LEU A 116 -28.62 -22.95 -109.13
C LEU A 116 -29.66 -23.41 -110.16
N LYS A 117 -30.97 -23.34 -109.84
CA LYS A 117 -32.04 -23.63 -110.81
C LYS A 117 -32.00 -22.69 -112.02
N LYS A 118 -31.72 -21.41 -111.79
CA LYS A 118 -31.53 -20.41 -112.85
C LYS A 118 -30.29 -20.73 -113.70
N LEU A 119 -29.16 -21.07 -113.07
CA LEU A 119 -27.93 -21.43 -113.76
C LEU A 119 -28.11 -22.71 -114.61
N GLN A 120 -28.84 -23.70 -114.11
CA GLN A 120 -29.18 -24.91 -114.86
C GLN A 120 -29.99 -24.58 -116.13
N LYS A 121 -31.00 -23.69 -116.01
CA LYS A 121 -31.76 -23.22 -117.17
C LYS A 121 -30.88 -22.48 -118.19
N GLU A 122 -29.97 -21.61 -117.73
CA GLU A 122 -29.02 -20.90 -118.59
C GLU A 122 -28.07 -21.89 -119.33
N VAL A 123 -27.66 -22.99 -118.68
CA VAL A 123 -26.85 -24.07 -119.27
C VAL A 123 -27.64 -24.89 -120.30
N ASP A 124 -28.89 -25.23 -120.03
CA ASP A 124 -29.73 -26.00 -120.97
C ASP A 124 -30.15 -25.14 -122.17
N GLU A 125 -30.36 -23.83 -121.99
CA GLU A 125 -30.52 -22.84 -123.06
C GLU A 125 -29.26 -22.79 -123.96
N CYS A 126 -28.06 -22.79 -123.38
CA CYS A 126 -26.81 -22.91 -124.16
C CYS A 126 -26.71 -24.23 -124.93
N ARG A 127 -27.13 -25.35 -124.32
CA ARG A 127 -27.12 -26.67 -124.98
C ARG A 127 -28.08 -26.71 -126.16
N SER A 128 -29.27 -26.12 -126.05
CA SER A 128 -30.21 -26.00 -127.17
C SER A 128 -29.65 -25.16 -128.31
N LEU A 129 -29.05 -24.00 -128.01
CA LEU A 129 -28.43 -23.13 -129.04
C LEU A 129 -27.25 -23.80 -129.76
N LEU A 130 -26.49 -24.66 -129.08
CA LEU A 130 -25.38 -25.42 -129.67
C LEU A 130 -25.81 -26.60 -130.56
N LEU A 131 -27.09 -26.98 -130.56
CA LEU A 131 -27.64 -28.06 -131.40
C LEU A 131 -28.25 -27.55 -132.72
N VAL A 132 -28.51 -26.24 -132.84
CA VAL A 132 -28.98 -25.59 -134.06
C VAL A 132 -27.79 -25.24 -134.95
N LYS A 133 -27.85 -25.55 -136.25
CA LYS A 133 -26.70 -25.44 -137.16
C LYS A 133 -26.54 -24.10 -137.87
N GLU A 134 -27.48 -23.16 -137.71
CA GLU A 134 -27.55 -21.91 -138.49
C GLU A 134 -27.72 -20.70 -137.55
N ASP A 135 -26.89 -19.67 -137.75
CA ASP A 135 -26.94 -18.28 -137.24
C ASP A 135 -27.27 -17.95 -135.76
N CYS A 136 -27.34 -18.91 -134.83
CA CYS A 136 -27.49 -18.67 -133.37
C CYS A 136 -26.29 -17.96 -132.66
N LYS A 137 -25.44 -17.27 -133.41
CA LYS A 137 -24.12 -16.76 -132.97
C LYS A 137 -24.21 -15.61 -131.96
N ASP A 138 -25.16 -14.70 -132.15
CA ASP A 138 -25.31 -13.52 -131.29
C ASP A 138 -26.00 -13.84 -129.95
N ASP A 139 -26.99 -14.73 -129.93
CA ASP A 139 -27.62 -15.19 -128.69
C ASP A 139 -26.62 -15.95 -127.80
N LEU A 140 -25.84 -16.86 -128.39
CA LEU A 140 -24.76 -17.55 -127.68
C LEU A 140 -23.74 -16.56 -127.11
N SER A 141 -23.40 -15.50 -127.87
CA SER A 141 -22.54 -14.40 -127.45
C SER A 141 -23.15 -13.57 -126.29
N VAL A 142 -24.49 -13.40 -126.25
CA VAL A 142 -25.18 -12.74 -125.14
C VAL A 142 -25.17 -13.60 -123.88
N VAL A 143 -25.50 -14.89 -123.96
CA VAL A 143 -25.52 -15.79 -122.79
C VAL A 143 -24.10 -16.00 -122.23
N LEU A 144 -23.10 -16.18 -123.09
CA LEU A 144 -21.69 -16.25 -122.67
C LEU A 144 -21.25 -14.98 -121.93
N ARG A 145 -21.64 -13.79 -122.41
CA ARG A 145 -21.38 -12.50 -121.73
C ARG A 145 -22.09 -12.39 -120.37
N ARG A 146 -23.30 -12.96 -120.20
CA ARG A 146 -23.98 -13.05 -118.89
C ARG A 146 -23.20 -13.96 -117.94
N HIS A 147 -22.83 -15.16 -118.37
CA HIS A 147 -22.05 -16.09 -117.55
C HIS A 147 -20.67 -15.54 -117.14
N LEU A 148 -19.95 -14.88 -118.05
CA LEU A 148 -18.65 -14.26 -117.73
C LEU A 148 -18.80 -13.15 -116.68
N LYS A 149 -19.82 -12.28 -116.79
CA LYS A 149 -20.12 -11.27 -115.77
C LYS A 149 -20.49 -11.91 -114.42
N ARG A 150 -21.28 -12.98 -114.43
CA ARG A 150 -21.68 -13.71 -113.21
C ARG A 150 -20.49 -14.40 -112.54
N ASN A 151 -19.60 -15.02 -113.32
CA ASN A 151 -18.37 -15.65 -112.84
C ASN A 151 -17.41 -14.62 -112.21
N ALA A 152 -17.30 -13.42 -112.82
CA ALA A 152 -16.53 -12.31 -112.26
C ALA A 152 -17.11 -11.80 -110.93
N ARG A 153 -18.45 -11.66 -110.83
CA ARG A 153 -19.13 -11.31 -109.56
C ARG A 153 -18.85 -12.35 -108.47
N LEU A 154 -19.10 -13.62 -108.75
CA LEU A 154 -18.91 -14.72 -107.78
C LEU A 154 -17.44 -14.84 -107.31
N LYS A 155 -16.46 -14.57 -108.19
CA LYS A 155 -15.04 -14.51 -107.81
C LYS A 155 -14.73 -13.35 -106.86
N LYS A 156 -15.34 -12.17 -107.05
CA LYS A 156 -15.20 -11.03 -106.14
C LYS A 156 -15.79 -11.36 -104.77
N GLU A 157 -17.00 -11.92 -104.74
CA GLU A 157 -17.70 -12.31 -103.50
C GLU A 157 -16.95 -13.42 -102.75
N LEU A 158 -16.34 -14.38 -103.46
CA LEU A 158 -15.48 -15.41 -102.87
C LEU A 158 -14.25 -14.80 -102.19
N VAL A 159 -13.57 -13.84 -102.83
CA VAL A 159 -12.40 -13.14 -102.25
C VAL A 159 -12.81 -12.28 -101.05
N GLU A 160 -13.97 -11.62 -101.11
CA GLU A 160 -14.52 -10.84 -99.99
C GLU A 160 -14.90 -11.72 -98.80
N SER A 161 -15.45 -12.91 -99.06
CA SER A 161 -15.72 -13.95 -98.05
C SER A 161 -14.43 -14.49 -97.43
N GLN A 162 -13.43 -14.87 -98.25
CA GLN A 162 -12.12 -15.33 -97.77
C GLN A 162 -11.42 -14.28 -96.90
N ALA A 163 -11.41 -13.01 -97.32
CA ALA A 163 -10.88 -11.90 -96.54
C ALA A 163 -11.64 -11.70 -95.21
N THR A 164 -12.94 -12.01 -95.18
CA THR A 164 -13.77 -11.93 -93.96
C THR A 164 -13.46 -13.07 -93.00
N CYS A 165 -13.32 -14.30 -93.49
CA CYS A 165 -12.85 -15.44 -92.68
C CYS A 165 -11.47 -15.18 -92.08
N ALA A 166 -10.53 -14.60 -92.84
CA ALA A 166 -9.20 -14.26 -92.34
C ALA A 166 -9.23 -13.20 -91.22
N ARG A 167 -10.14 -12.21 -91.28
CA ARG A 167 -10.36 -11.26 -90.18
C ARG A 167 -10.92 -11.97 -88.95
N LEU A 168 -11.98 -12.78 -89.11
CA LEU A 168 -12.60 -13.52 -88.00
C LEU A 168 -11.63 -14.49 -87.31
N GLN A 169 -10.74 -15.16 -88.05
CA GLN A 169 -9.67 -15.99 -87.48
C GLN A 169 -8.69 -15.17 -86.62
N LYS A 170 -8.31 -13.98 -87.07
CA LYS A 170 -7.44 -13.05 -86.31
C LYS A 170 -8.14 -12.50 -85.06
N ASP A 171 -9.43 -12.18 -85.16
CA ASP A 171 -10.25 -11.74 -84.03
C ASP A 171 -10.44 -12.86 -82.99
N PHE A 172 -10.70 -14.10 -83.43
CA PHE A 172 -10.78 -15.28 -82.55
C PHE A 172 -9.45 -15.53 -81.81
N ALA A 173 -8.31 -15.43 -82.49
CA ALA A 173 -6.99 -15.55 -81.87
C ALA A 173 -6.75 -14.47 -80.81
N ARG A 174 -7.15 -13.20 -81.07
CA ARG A 174 -7.08 -12.12 -80.09
C ARG A 174 -7.98 -12.40 -78.88
N LEU A 175 -9.23 -12.80 -79.11
CA LEU A 175 -10.18 -13.11 -78.03
C LEU A 175 -9.70 -14.27 -77.15
N LYS A 176 -9.05 -15.29 -77.72
CA LYS A 176 -8.43 -16.37 -76.94
C LYS A 176 -7.34 -15.85 -76.00
N GLY A 177 -6.41 -15.04 -76.51
CA GLY A 177 -5.35 -14.43 -75.68
C GLY A 177 -5.90 -13.49 -74.60
N GLN A 178 -6.94 -12.71 -74.92
CA GLN A 178 -7.63 -11.86 -73.94
C GLN A 178 -8.32 -12.69 -72.83
N LYS A 179 -8.90 -13.85 -73.16
CA LYS A 179 -9.48 -14.76 -72.17
C LYS A 179 -8.43 -15.37 -71.24
N GLU A 180 -7.28 -15.76 -71.79
CA GLU A 180 -6.13 -16.30 -71.04
C GLU A 180 -5.54 -15.25 -70.08
N GLU A 181 -5.40 -14.00 -70.54
CA GLU A 181 -5.02 -12.86 -69.70
C GLU A 181 -6.05 -12.58 -68.58
N THR A 182 -7.34 -12.63 -68.90
CA THR A 182 -8.41 -12.40 -67.91
C THR A 182 -8.38 -13.44 -66.79
N PHE A 183 -8.08 -14.71 -67.11
CA PHE A 183 -7.89 -15.74 -66.08
C PHE A 183 -6.65 -15.47 -65.21
N ARG A 184 -5.53 -15.01 -65.78
CA ARG A 184 -4.33 -14.64 -65.01
C ARG A 184 -4.64 -13.52 -64.02
N LEU A 185 -5.22 -12.43 -64.49
CA LEU A 185 -5.59 -11.28 -63.65
C LEU A 185 -6.63 -11.65 -62.58
N SER A 186 -7.54 -12.60 -62.87
CA SER A 186 -8.49 -13.12 -61.88
C SER A 186 -7.80 -13.94 -60.78
N ALA A 187 -6.78 -14.72 -61.10
CA ALA A 187 -6.01 -15.47 -60.12
C ALA A 187 -5.12 -14.55 -59.26
N GLU A 188 -4.51 -13.55 -59.89
CA GLU A 188 -3.68 -12.54 -59.22
C GLU A 188 -4.50 -11.66 -58.26
N ASN A 189 -5.70 -11.21 -58.67
CA ASN A 189 -6.63 -10.53 -57.77
C ASN A 189 -7.08 -11.40 -56.58
N SER A 190 -7.27 -12.71 -56.76
CA SER A 190 -7.58 -13.61 -55.65
C SER A 190 -6.41 -13.67 -54.66
N HIS A 191 -5.19 -13.83 -55.16
CA HIS A 191 -3.98 -13.88 -54.32
C HIS A 191 -3.77 -12.57 -53.54
N LEU A 192 -3.93 -11.42 -54.20
CA LEU A 192 -3.84 -10.10 -53.56
C LEU A 192 -4.94 -9.90 -52.51
N SER A 193 -6.16 -10.41 -52.74
CA SER A 193 -7.24 -10.37 -51.74
C SER A 193 -6.92 -11.20 -50.49
N ASP A 194 -6.28 -12.36 -50.63
CA ASP A 194 -5.91 -13.21 -49.49
C ASP A 194 -4.67 -12.68 -48.74
N LEU A 195 -3.73 -12.06 -49.44
CA LEU A 195 -2.65 -11.28 -48.81
C LEU A 195 -3.20 -10.09 -48.00
N LEU A 196 -4.18 -9.35 -48.55
CA LEU A 196 -4.82 -8.22 -47.85
C LEU A 196 -5.49 -8.67 -46.54
N LYS A 197 -6.33 -9.70 -46.58
CA LYS A 197 -6.97 -10.29 -45.38
C LYS A 197 -5.93 -10.72 -44.33
N SER A 198 -4.79 -11.25 -44.79
CA SER A 198 -3.71 -11.70 -43.90
C SER A 198 -3.04 -10.51 -43.20
N ALA A 199 -2.77 -9.42 -43.93
CA ALA A 199 -2.22 -8.19 -43.38
C ALA A 199 -3.20 -7.45 -42.45
N GLU A 200 -4.50 -7.43 -42.77
CA GLU A 200 -5.56 -6.92 -41.90
C GLU A 200 -5.63 -7.71 -40.58
N GLY A 201 -5.56 -9.05 -40.67
CA GLY A 201 -5.49 -9.92 -39.50
C GLY A 201 -4.22 -9.72 -38.64
N GLU A 202 -3.10 -9.38 -39.26
CA GLU A 202 -1.88 -8.99 -38.54
C GLU A 202 -2.02 -7.63 -37.86
N GLN A 203 -2.58 -6.64 -38.54
CA GLN A 203 -2.82 -5.32 -37.96
C GLN A 203 -3.71 -5.41 -36.72
N GLU A 204 -4.78 -6.22 -36.76
CA GLU A 204 -5.68 -6.37 -35.61
C GLU A 204 -5.04 -7.14 -34.44
N ARG A 205 -4.15 -8.11 -34.72
CA ARG A 205 -3.31 -8.75 -33.70
C ARG A 205 -2.38 -7.72 -33.03
N TYR A 206 -1.74 -6.85 -33.80
CA TYR A 206 -0.85 -5.82 -33.24
C TYR A 206 -1.60 -4.77 -32.41
N LYS A 207 -2.77 -4.27 -32.84
CA LYS A 207 -3.64 -3.40 -32.02
C LYS A 207 -4.04 -4.08 -30.70
N SER A 208 -4.40 -5.36 -30.76
CA SER A 208 -4.77 -6.15 -29.58
C SER A 208 -3.58 -6.30 -28.62
N GLN A 209 -2.36 -6.45 -29.13
CA GLN A 209 -1.15 -6.50 -28.32
C GLN A 209 -0.80 -5.13 -27.71
N GLU A 210 -0.91 -4.04 -28.48
CA GLU A 210 -0.67 -2.66 -28.04
C GLU A 210 -1.63 -2.24 -26.90
N THR A 211 -2.92 -2.55 -27.04
CA THR A 211 -3.92 -2.26 -26.00
C THR A 211 -3.68 -3.06 -24.72
N ASN A 212 -3.30 -4.34 -24.82
CA ASN A 212 -2.92 -5.15 -23.66
C ASN A 212 -1.67 -4.61 -22.95
N LEU A 213 -0.60 -4.30 -23.70
CA LEU A 213 0.62 -3.71 -23.15
C LEU A 213 0.39 -2.33 -22.53
N THR A 214 -0.52 -1.54 -23.08
CA THR A 214 -0.93 -0.24 -22.52
C THR A 214 -1.63 -0.42 -21.17
N ALA A 215 -2.57 -1.36 -21.08
CA ALA A 215 -3.26 -1.67 -19.83
C ALA A 215 -2.31 -2.22 -18.74
N GLU A 216 -1.32 -3.05 -19.13
CA GLU A 216 -0.28 -3.51 -18.21
C GLU A 216 0.64 -2.37 -17.75
N CYS A 217 1.05 -1.47 -18.64
CA CYS A 217 1.80 -0.27 -18.29
C CYS A 217 1.03 0.63 -17.32
N GLU A 218 -0.29 0.80 -17.48
CA GLU A 218 -1.13 1.51 -16.51
C GLU A 218 -1.18 0.81 -15.14
N LYS A 219 -1.34 -0.52 -15.13
CA LYS A 219 -1.36 -1.31 -13.89
C LYS A 219 -0.04 -1.16 -13.13
N LEU A 220 1.10 -1.27 -13.82
CA LEU A 220 2.43 -1.08 -13.24
C LEU A 220 2.65 0.35 -12.73
N ARG A 221 2.18 1.38 -13.45
CA ARG A 221 2.18 2.78 -12.97
C ARG A 221 1.37 2.95 -11.69
N LYS A 222 0.18 2.36 -11.62
CA LYS A 222 -0.69 2.38 -10.42
C LYS A 222 -0.04 1.66 -9.24
N GLN A 223 0.64 0.54 -9.46
CA GLN A 223 1.40 -0.18 -8.43
C GLN A 223 2.62 0.61 -7.92
N ASN A 224 3.41 1.23 -8.82
CA ASN A 224 4.52 2.10 -8.42
C ASN A 224 4.05 3.34 -7.64
N ALA A 225 2.91 3.93 -7.99
CA ALA A 225 2.34 5.05 -7.25
C ALA A 225 1.92 4.66 -5.82
N ALA A 226 1.36 3.46 -5.63
CA ALA A 226 1.04 2.93 -4.31
C ALA A 226 2.32 2.68 -3.47
N LEU A 227 3.29 1.95 -4.03
CA LEU A 227 4.57 1.68 -3.36
C LEU A 227 5.32 2.97 -2.98
N GLN A 228 5.25 4.02 -3.80
CA GLN A 228 5.85 5.32 -3.48
C GLN A 228 5.12 6.04 -2.33
N ALA A 229 3.81 5.86 -2.19
CA ALA A 229 3.06 6.36 -1.03
C ALA A 229 3.40 5.57 0.24
N ASP A 230 3.52 4.24 0.16
CA ASP A 230 3.94 3.37 1.26
C ASP A 230 5.35 3.74 1.75
N ILE A 231 6.29 3.96 0.83
CA ILE A 231 7.66 4.42 1.14
C ILE A 231 7.66 5.78 1.85
N ASN A 232 6.81 6.72 1.42
CA ASN A 232 6.70 8.03 2.06
C ASN A 232 6.13 7.89 3.48
N SER A 233 5.04 7.14 3.66
CA SER A 233 4.44 6.86 4.97
C SER A 233 5.42 6.16 5.93
N ALA A 234 6.20 5.19 5.44
CA ALA A 234 7.23 4.52 6.21
C ALA A 234 8.39 5.46 6.60
N LYS A 235 8.75 6.42 5.74
CA LYS A 235 9.76 7.44 6.01
C LYS A 235 9.29 8.44 7.08
N ASP A 236 8.04 8.86 7.01
CA ASP A 236 7.44 9.74 8.01
C ASP A 236 7.34 9.01 9.37
N HIS A 237 6.89 7.75 9.39
CA HIS A 237 6.93 6.90 10.59
C HIS A 237 8.35 6.68 11.16
N TYR A 238 9.37 6.51 10.30
CA TYR A 238 10.75 6.41 10.76
C TYR A 238 11.21 7.70 11.47
N LYS A 239 10.86 8.88 10.92
CA LYS A 239 11.15 10.16 11.57
C LYS A 239 10.40 10.30 12.90
N ASP A 240 9.12 9.93 12.93
CA ASP A 240 8.28 9.89 14.13
C ASP A 240 8.86 9.00 15.25
N LEU A 241 9.59 7.94 14.89
CA LEU A 241 10.31 7.08 15.84
C LEU A 241 11.64 7.70 16.26
N GLN A 242 12.39 8.32 15.34
CA GLN A 242 13.64 9.02 15.62
C GLN A 242 13.45 10.22 16.56
N ASP A 243 12.39 11.01 16.35
CA ASP A 243 12.05 12.15 17.22
C ASP A 243 11.64 11.66 18.63
N ARG A 244 10.97 10.50 18.74
CA ARG A 244 10.67 9.84 20.03
C ARG A 244 11.91 9.27 20.73
N GLU A 245 12.83 8.65 19.99
CA GLU A 245 14.10 8.12 20.50
C GLU A 245 14.95 9.25 21.11
N GLN A 246 15.00 10.41 20.45
CA GLN A 246 15.68 11.60 20.99
C GLN A 246 15.02 12.12 22.27
N SER A 247 13.67 12.22 22.33
CA SER A 247 12.97 12.63 23.55
C SER A 247 13.26 11.68 24.72
N ALA A 248 13.12 10.36 24.50
CA ALA A 248 13.39 9.35 25.52
C ALA A 248 14.86 9.37 25.99
N THR A 249 15.81 9.66 25.08
CA THR A 249 17.23 9.81 25.42
C THR A 249 17.47 11.04 26.30
N MET A 250 16.81 12.17 26.02
CA MET A 250 16.88 13.37 26.86
C MET A 250 16.23 13.16 28.24
N GLU A 251 15.10 12.47 28.31
CA GLU A 251 14.43 12.10 29.57
C GLU A 251 15.30 11.16 30.42
N LEU A 252 15.95 10.17 29.80
CA LEU A 252 16.90 9.28 30.48
C LEU A 252 18.12 10.03 31.01
N MET A 253 18.67 10.99 30.24
CA MET A 253 19.76 11.85 30.73
C MET A 253 19.33 12.69 31.93
N ALA A 254 18.15 13.33 31.87
CA ALA A 254 17.60 14.13 32.97
C ALA A 254 17.38 13.31 34.25
N MET A 255 16.77 12.11 34.14
CA MET A 255 16.62 11.20 35.28
C MET A 255 17.97 10.68 35.81
N THR A 256 18.96 10.49 34.95
CA THR A 256 20.32 10.08 35.37
C THR A 256 21.00 11.18 36.19
N SER A 257 20.86 12.45 35.79
CA SER A 257 21.33 13.61 36.58
C SER A 257 20.63 13.70 37.94
N GLN A 258 19.30 13.61 37.97
CA GLN A 258 18.53 13.62 39.23
C GLN A 258 18.91 12.47 40.16
N LEU A 259 19.18 11.28 39.63
CA LEU A 259 19.66 10.13 40.41
C LEU A 259 21.04 10.39 41.01
N HIS A 260 21.97 11.02 40.26
CA HIS A 260 23.29 11.39 40.76
C HIS A 260 23.21 12.49 41.83
N GLU A 261 22.32 13.47 41.68
CA GLU A 261 22.04 14.49 42.70
C GLU A 261 21.50 13.85 43.98
N ALA A 262 20.51 12.97 43.88
CA ALA A 262 19.94 12.24 45.00
C ALA A 262 20.97 11.32 45.70
N GLN A 263 21.86 10.67 44.95
CA GLN A 263 22.97 9.89 45.51
C GLN A 263 23.98 10.77 46.26
N SER A 264 24.29 11.95 45.74
CA SER A 264 25.19 12.91 46.40
C SER A 264 24.59 13.48 47.69
N LEU A 265 23.30 13.82 47.68
CA LEU A 265 22.57 14.25 48.88
C LEU A 265 22.51 13.14 49.94
N ASN A 266 22.25 11.89 49.54
CA ASN A 266 22.21 10.76 50.45
C ASN A 266 23.59 10.46 51.07
N LEU A 267 24.68 10.62 50.31
CA LEU A 267 26.04 10.53 50.82
C LEU A 267 26.37 11.65 51.83
N GLY A 268 25.86 12.87 51.59
CA GLY A 268 25.92 13.98 52.55
C GLY A 268 25.21 13.62 53.86
N LEU A 269 23.93 13.25 53.80
CA LEU A 269 23.12 12.86 54.96
C LEU A 269 23.72 11.69 55.76
N GLU A 270 24.29 10.69 55.09
CA GLU A 270 24.97 9.56 55.75
C GLU A 270 26.31 9.97 56.39
N ASN A 271 26.90 11.10 56.01
CA ASN A 271 28.05 11.69 56.70
C ASN A 271 27.61 12.58 57.87
N ASP A 272 26.60 13.45 57.68
CA ASP A 272 26.03 14.28 58.75
C ASP A 272 25.53 13.41 59.92
N LYS A 273 24.87 12.29 59.60
CA LYS A 273 24.47 11.24 60.54
C LYS A 273 25.64 10.65 61.36
N LYS A 274 26.82 10.47 60.75
CA LYS A 274 28.03 9.99 61.47
C LYS A 274 28.61 11.09 62.37
N THR A 275 28.58 12.34 61.92
CA THR A 275 28.98 13.50 62.73
C THR A 275 28.07 13.66 63.95
N LEU A 276 26.75 13.67 63.75
CA LEU A 276 25.77 13.72 64.84
C LEU A 276 25.88 12.52 65.79
N GLN A 277 26.18 11.32 65.28
CA GLN A 277 26.43 10.15 66.13
C GLN A 277 27.69 10.34 67.00
N SER A 278 28.78 10.88 66.46
CA SER A 278 30.00 11.13 67.24
C SER A 278 29.84 12.31 68.24
N GLU A 279 29.04 13.33 67.91
CA GLU A 279 28.61 14.37 68.85
C GLU A 279 27.77 13.79 70.00
N ILE A 280 26.80 12.91 69.70
CA ILE A 280 26.02 12.19 70.72
C ILE A 280 26.93 11.36 71.63
N ASP A 281 27.95 10.70 71.09
CA ASP A 281 28.90 9.89 71.86
C ASP A 281 30.02 10.72 72.54
N ILE A 282 30.13 12.02 72.26
CA ILE A 282 30.85 13.01 73.08
C ILE A 282 29.96 13.45 74.24
N LEU A 283 28.73 13.90 73.96
CA LEU A 283 27.78 14.41 74.95
C LEU A 283 27.41 13.36 76.01
N LYS A 284 27.29 12.08 75.64
CA LYS A 284 27.12 10.97 76.62
C LYS A 284 28.26 10.93 77.65
N ARG A 285 29.51 11.00 77.19
CA ARG A 285 30.69 10.96 78.07
C ARG A 285 30.80 12.20 78.94
N GLU A 286 30.40 13.37 78.43
CA GLU A 286 30.32 14.59 79.24
C GLU A 286 29.23 14.49 80.32
N VAL A 287 28.07 13.88 80.01
CA VAL A 287 27.02 13.59 80.99
C VAL A 287 27.47 12.56 82.03
N GLU A 288 28.21 11.52 81.63
CA GLU A 288 28.83 10.54 82.54
C GLU A 288 29.84 11.24 83.47
N GLU A 289 30.75 12.07 82.94
CA GLU A 289 31.74 12.82 83.73
C GLU A 289 31.07 13.84 84.68
N LEU A 290 29.99 14.51 84.25
CA LEU A 290 29.21 15.40 85.10
C LEU A 290 28.45 14.63 86.20
N ASN A 291 27.99 13.41 85.92
CA ASN A 291 27.37 12.55 86.92
C ASN A 291 28.40 12.04 87.96
N ASP A 292 29.61 11.68 87.53
CA ASP A 292 30.71 11.29 88.42
C ASP A 292 31.18 12.49 89.28
N LYS A 293 31.25 13.70 88.71
CA LYS A 293 31.46 14.94 89.48
C LYS A 293 30.33 15.17 90.48
N ASN A 294 29.07 14.98 90.10
CA ASN A 294 27.91 15.18 90.97
C ASN A 294 27.83 14.16 92.12
N THR A 295 28.13 12.89 91.86
CA THR A 295 28.20 11.85 92.92
C THR A 295 29.39 12.09 93.85
N SER A 296 30.55 12.51 93.32
CA SER A 296 31.71 12.94 94.11
C SER A 296 31.36 14.12 95.03
N VAL A 297 30.78 15.20 94.49
CA VAL A 297 30.31 16.37 95.26
C VAL A 297 29.25 15.97 96.30
N SER A 298 28.32 15.08 95.96
CA SER A 298 27.32 14.55 96.89
C SER A 298 27.96 13.78 98.06
N SER A 299 29.02 13.00 97.80
CA SER A 299 29.78 12.29 98.83
C SER A 299 30.58 13.24 99.72
N GLN A 300 31.17 14.30 99.15
CA GLN A 300 31.85 15.36 99.90
C GLN A 300 30.86 16.13 100.79
N LEU A 301 29.68 16.47 100.26
CA LEU A 301 28.62 17.14 101.01
C LEU A 301 28.09 16.27 102.16
N ALA A 302 27.91 14.97 101.95
CA ALA A 302 27.54 14.02 103.00
C ALA A 302 28.62 13.91 104.09
N SER A 303 29.90 13.86 103.70
CA SER A 303 31.03 13.87 104.62
C SER A 303 31.15 15.17 105.42
N ALA A 304 30.93 16.32 104.76
CA ALA A 304 30.89 17.63 105.41
C ALA A 304 29.70 17.75 106.38
N ALA A 305 28.52 17.23 106.02
CA ALA A 305 27.35 17.20 106.89
C ALA A 305 27.56 16.29 108.12
N ALA A 306 28.18 15.12 107.95
CA ALA A 306 28.55 14.24 109.07
C ALA A 306 29.62 14.89 109.97
N SER A 307 30.57 15.62 109.38
CA SER A 307 31.59 16.38 110.11
C SER A 307 30.96 17.54 110.91
N LEU A 308 30.05 18.31 110.29
CA LEU A 308 29.27 19.36 110.97
C LEU A 308 28.41 18.81 112.10
N LYS A 309 27.76 17.65 111.91
CA LYS A 309 27.02 16.96 112.98
C LYS A 309 27.94 16.60 114.14
N THR A 310 29.11 16.02 113.85
CA THR A 310 30.12 15.65 114.86
C THR A 310 30.66 16.88 115.61
N VAL A 311 30.90 17.99 114.91
CA VAL A 311 31.30 19.28 115.53
C VAL A 311 30.18 19.84 116.40
N THR A 312 28.92 19.76 115.94
CA THR A 312 27.74 20.20 116.71
C THR A 312 27.57 19.37 117.98
N GLU A 313 27.70 18.04 117.91
CA GLU A 313 27.65 17.14 119.06
C GLU A 313 28.77 17.44 120.06
N LYS A 314 30.01 17.66 119.59
CA LYS A 314 31.14 18.11 120.42
C LYS A 314 30.90 19.49 121.06
N LEU A 315 30.32 20.43 120.32
CA LEU A 315 29.99 21.76 120.82
C LEU A 315 28.90 21.70 121.91
N CYS A 316 27.88 20.85 121.74
CA CYS A 316 26.87 20.59 122.75
C CYS A 316 27.47 19.91 124.00
N ALA A 317 28.40 18.97 123.83
CA ALA A 317 29.12 18.35 124.94
C ALA A 317 29.96 19.37 125.72
N ALA A 318 30.79 20.16 125.03
CA ALA A 318 31.61 21.21 125.62
C ALA A 318 30.76 22.33 126.26
N HIS A 319 29.59 22.65 125.70
CA HIS A 319 28.64 23.58 126.32
C HIS A 319 28.06 23.02 127.62
N LYS A 320 27.72 21.73 127.67
CA LYS A 320 27.26 21.05 128.88
C LYS A 320 28.36 20.97 129.95
N GLU A 321 29.60 20.71 129.55
CA GLU A 321 30.78 20.72 130.42
C GLU A 321 31.05 22.12 131.00
N ASN A 322 30.96 23.16 130.18
CA ASN A 322 31.09 24.56 130.60
C ASN A 322 29.94 25.03 131.52
N MET A 323 28.73 24.48 131.36
CA MET A 323 27.65 24.65 132.35
C MET A 323 27.98 23.92 133.67
N GLY A 324 28.61 22.75 133.62
CA GLY A 324 29.16 22.07 134.80
C GLY A 324 30.21 22.93 135.53
N PHE A 325 31.21 23.45 134.82
CA PHE A 325 32.20 24.37 135.39
C PHE A 325 31.57 25.66 135.96
N ARG A 326 30.44 26.14 135.41
CA ARG A 326 29.67 27.24 136.02
C ARG A 326 29.03 26.84 137.35
N ASP A 327 28.42 25.67 137.46
CA ASP A 327 27.79 25.18 138.69
C ASP A 327 28.83 24.86 139.78
N GLU A 328 30.01 24.36 139.37
CA GLU A 328 31.20 24.22 140.22
C GLU A 328 31.71 25.59 140.69
N LEU A 329 31.87 26.57 139.80
CA LEU A 329 32.30 27.93 140.14
C LEU A 329 31.32 28.63 141.09
N ILE A 330 30.01 28.46 140.89
CA ILE A 330 28.95 28.93 141.81
C ILE A 330 29.10 28.24 143.18
N THR A 331 29.44 26.95 143.21
CA THR A 331 29.64 26.18 144.44
C THR A 331 30.91 26.60 145.18
N ALA A 332 32.05 26.70 144.50
CA ALA A 332 33.30 27.23 145.07
C ALA A 332 33.13 28.69 145.57
N THR A 333 32.34 29.51 144.88
CA THR A 333 32.00 30.87 145.33
C THR A 333 31.17 30.85 146.62
N ARG A 334 30.22 29.91 146.74
CA ARG A 334 29.42 29.68 147.97
C ARG A 334 30.30 29.23 149.13
N GLU A 335 31.23 28.31 148.89
CA GLU A 335 32.21 27.82 149.86
C GLU A 335 33.19 28.93 150.28
N MET A 336 33.66 29.77 149.35
CA MET A 336 34.43 30.95 149.68
C MET A 336 33.66 31.93 150.57
N MET A 337 32.35 32.16 150.33
CA MET A 337 31.53 32.97 151.24
C MET A 337 31.39 32.32 152.62
N GLU A 338 31.24 31.00 152.69
CA GLU A 338 31.12 30.29 153.96
C GLU A 338 32.44 30.27 154.75
N LEU A 339 33.58 30.04 154.10
CA LEU A 339 34.92 30.17 154.66
C LEU A 339 35.19 31.61 155.13
N ARG A 340 34.81 32.62 154.33
CA ARG A 340 34.91 34.04 154.71
C ARG A 340 34.05 34.36 155.94
N ASN A 341 32.86 33.75 156.06
CA ASN A 341 32.04 33.84 157.27
C ASN A 341 32.66 33.10 158.46
N LYS A 342 33.25 31.91 158.28
CA LYS A 342 33.99 31.19 159.33
C LYS A 342 35.19 32.00 159.83
N VAL A 343 35.96 32.62 158.94
CA VAL A 343 37.04 33.57 159.29
C VAL A 343 36.51 34.79 160.04
N ARG A 344 35.34 35.33 159.65
CA ARG A 344 34.68 36.44 160.37
C ARG A 344 34.21 36.03 161.77
N GLN A 345 33.66 34.82 161.93
CA GLN A 345 33.25 34.25 163.22
C GLN A 345 34.44 33.91 164.13
N LEU A 346 35.57 33.48 163.59
CA LEU A 346 36.79 33.18 164.38
C LEU A 346 37.56 34.46 164.76
N SER A 347 37.61 35.45 163.88
CA SER A 347 38.29 36.72 164.15
C SER A 347 37.53 37.61 165.14
N THR A 348 36.19 37.58 165.19
CA THR A 348 35.41 38.45 166.10
C THR A 348 35.71 38.21 167.59
N PRO A 349 35.75 36.96 168.12
CA PRO A 349 36.16 36.67 169.50
C PRO A 349 37.65 36.91 169.79
N VAL A 350 38.50 36.97 168.77
CA VAL A 350 39.91 37.34 168.90
C VAL A 350 40.04 38.86 169.01
N TRP A 351 39.39 39.62 168.12
CA TRP A 351 39.31 41.08 168.22
C TRP A 351 38.69 41.55 169.53
N TYR A 352 37.60 40.91 170.01
CA TYR A 352 37.03 41.20 171.33
C TYR A 352 38.01 40.91 172.48
N ARG A 353 38.85 39.87 172.37
CA ARG A 353 39.91 39.59 173.36
C ARG A 353 41.04 40.62 173.30
N VAL A 354 41.49 41.00 172.10
CA VAL A 354 42.52 42.03 171.89
C VAL A 354 42.05 43.38 172.42
N ILE A 355 40.84 43.83 172.06
CA ILE A 355 40.26 45.10 172.57
C ILE A 355 40.10 45.07 174.09
N ARG A 356 39.66 43.93 174.67
CA ARG A 356 39.53 43.77 176.14
C ARG A 356 40.90 43.77 176.84
N TRP A 357 41.94 43.21 176.21
CA TRP A 357 43.32 43.23 176.72
C TRP A 357 43.93 44.64 176.65
N ILE A 358 43.79 45.34 175.51
CA ILE A 358 44.21 46.74 175.32
C ILE A 358 43.52 47.65 176.35
N LYS A 359 42.20 47.55 176.53
CA LYS A 359 41.47 48.31 177.57
C LYS A 359 41.93 48.00 178.99
N LYS A 360 42.46 46.79 179.27
CA LYS A 360 43.02 46.43 180.59
C LYS A 360 44.48 46.89 180.77
N LYS A 361 45.20 47.21 179.69
CA LYS A 361 46.60 47.67 179.71
C LYS A 361 46.77 49.20 179.70
N LEU A 362 45.78 49.95 179.22
CA LEU A 362 45.88 51.42 179.03
C LEU A 362 45.38 52.28 180.20
N SER A 363 44.82 51.70 181.27
CA SER A 363 44.36 52.47 182.44
C SER A 363 45.47 53.06 183.33
N GLY A 364 46.75 52.79 183.02
CA GLY A 364 47.87 53.06 183.94
C GLY A 364 48.85 54.16 183.53
N LEU A 365 48.83 54.64 182.28
CA LEU A 365 49.75 55.68 181.79
C LEU A 365 49.08 56.55 180.73
N GLY A 366 48.92 57.84 181.06
CA GLY A 366 48.76 58.89 180.06
C GLY A 366 50.11 59.33 179.49
N HIS A 367 50.07 60.32 178.60
CA HIS A 367 51.22 60.98 177.94
C HIS A 367 51.95 60.18 176.85
N LEU A 368 51.43 60.28 175.61
CA LEU A 368 52.09 60.46 174.28
C LEU A 368 50.99 60.26 173.20
N ARG A 369 50.63 61.25 172.36
CA ARG A 369 51.23 61.61 171.04
C ARG A 369 51.21 60.44 170.02
N SER A 370 50.75 60.57 168.77
CA SER A 370 50.23 61.71 167.94
C SER A 370 49.29 61.19 166.81
N PRO A 371 48.63 62.03 165.99
CA PRO A 371 47.69 61.60 164.94
C PRO A 371 48.30 61.46 163.52
N GLY A 372 47.56 60.81 162.61
CA GLY A 372 47.88 60.59 161.18
C GLY A 372 47.81 59.10 160.79
N LYS A 373 47.54 58.72 159.54
CA LYS A 373 47.24 59.50 158.31
C LYS A 373 46.52 58.58 157.29
N GLU A 374 45.82 59.16 156.31
CA GLU A 374 45.26 58.43 155.16
C GLU A 374 46.34 58.02 154.15
N VAL A 375 46.12 56.92 153.42
CA VAL A 375 46.74 56.59 152.12
C VAL A 375 45.67 55.90 151.24
N SER A 376 45.77 56.09 149.93
CA SER A 376 44.79 55.73 148.89
C SER A 376 45.34 54.59 147.99
N ASP A 377 44.76 54.42 146.80
CA ASP A 377 45.40 53.93 145.56
C ASP A 377 45.44 52.39 145.33
N ALA A 378 45.41 51.85 144.11
CA ALA A 378 44.99 52.40 142.79
C ALA A 378 44.75 51.27 141.75
N GLU A 379 44.45 51.70 140.52
CA GLU A 379 44.15 51.02 139.25
C GLU A 379 45.17 49.99 138.72
N GLU A 380 44.71 49.05 137.87
CA GLU A 380 45.37 48.51 136.65
C GLU A 380 44.37 47.60 135.88
N GLY A 381 44.51 47.23 134.59
CA GLY A 381 45.59 47.49 133.64
C GLY A 381 45.57 46.59 132.38
N VAL A 382 44.63 46.84 131.46
CA VAL A 382 44.67 46.74 129.97
C VAL A 382 45.80 45.97 129.23
N ALA A 383 45.44 45.01 128.34
CA ALA A 383 46.14 44.60 127.09
C ALA A 383 45.22 43.68 126.20
N LEU A 384 45.23 43.53 124.85
CA LEU A 384 45.77 44.21 123.64
C LEU A 384 46.78 43.46 122.70
N ALA A 385 46.23 42.78 121.66
CA ALA A 385 46.82 42.52 120.31
C ALA A 385 48.11 41.61 120.21
N PRO A 386 48.68 41.27 119.01
CA PRO A 386 48.32 41.58 117.61
C PRO A 386 48.37 40.37 116.60
N THR A 387 48.57 40.68 115.30
CA THR A 387 48.39 39.91 114.04
C THR A 387 49.51 38.97 113.56
N ALA A 388 49.15 37.98 112.72
CA ALA A 388 49.98 37.32 111.67
C ALA A 388 49.00 36.74 110.59
N SER A 389 49.04 37.01 109.28
CA SER A 389 50.06 37.01 108.21
C SER A 389 50.19 35.68 107.44
N GLY A 390 49.87 35.65 106.14
CA GLY A 390 50.11 34.52 105.25
C GLY A 390 49.52 34.73 103.84
N ARG A 391 50.35 34.67 102.79
CA ARG A 391 49.96 34.60 101.37
C ARG A 391 50.49 33.29 100.79
N ASP A 392 49.78 32.73 99.83
CA ASP A 392 50.23 32.28 98.50
C ASP A 392 48.96 31.83 97.73
N ALA A 393 48.76 32.13 96.43
CA ALA A 393 49.45 31.63 95.24
C ALA A 393 49.37 30.08 95.13
N GLY A 394 48.79 29.47 94.08
CA GLY A 394 48.13 29.98 92.87
C GLY A 394 48.44 29.06 91.67
N LEU A 395 47.60 29.04 90.61
CA LEU A 395 47.87 28.65 89.20
C LEU A 395 46.61 28.10 88.49
N ALA A 396 46.59 28.30 87.16
CA ALA A 396 45.74 27.65 86.14
C ALA A 396 44.22 27.68 86.36
#